data_AF-A0A2G0PW33-F1
#
_entry.id   AF-A0A2G0PW33-F1
#
_cell.length_a   1.000
_cell.length_b   1.000
_cell.length_c   1.000
_cell.angle_alpha   90.00
_cell.angle_beta   90.00
_cell.angle_gamma   90.00
#
_symmetry.space_group_name_H-M   'P 1'
#
loop_
_entity.id
_entity.type
_entity.pdbx_description
1 polymer ?
#
loop_
_entity_poly.entity_id
_entity_poly.type
_entity_poly.pdbx_seq_one_letter_code
_entity_poly.pdbx_strand_id
1 'polypeptide(L)'
;MIDRVHEGQKALAAYLVTDDTLPAQNLPDEMLIAHLSARLPDYMVPASFTRLDAIPLTLNGKLDRQALPVPGRGKRAGYVAPRNALEAQLCALWQDVLGLAQVGIDDNFFRIGGDSIVSIRLVSRLRQAGFALQVKAIFDAPTVARLARWLTQTAASAGIIAEQGALSGEFALLPIQQGFFERDLPKPHHWNQAFMVQLPGDIPSAAIAQALVTLAARHDMLRARFIRTGRGYHQHYQADIPAWGPVLQACDVSALEAPALHRQLTQWQSGLDYDAGPLWQVAHLTGYADGRARLFFAFHHLIIDAVSWRIIAEDMRLLLQGAALPAKTSSYRQWVSAVHHYARHHQQEVPYWQRVMADKAPSPPREAAGQHRLALSAALTETLLREANAGYHTEINDLLLSALTLALPACFSRPVNHIILEGHGRESIDSTLDVSETVGWFTTVYPVRLEMQQGVAATIIHTKEMLRAVPHKGMGYGALQQAGKLAGDLPGISFNYLGQLGGEAGPQDWSLTSDDCGVMIARENVSPLLLDINGAVQAGQLQFSVGSCLSASQTQVFIMAFEQALEKVITTGQTQAQQGGIKTPSDYGMKGVSIEQLKQLTHRFGHVNNENSHLHSEKKTILDV
;
A
#
# COMPACT_ATOMS: atom_id res chain seq x y z
N MET A 1 0.17 -19.92 -31.89
CA MET A 1 0.25 -20.06 -30.42
C MET A 1 -1.08 -20.53 -29.91
N ILE A 2 -1.11 -21.37 -28.88
CA ILE A 2 -2.35 -21.97 -28.37
C ILE A 2 -2.31 -21.96 -26.85
N ASP A 3 -3.43 -21.58 -26.24
CA ASP A 3 -3.65 -21.73 -24.81
C ASP A 3 -3.72 -23.22 -24.47
N ARG A 4 -2.87 -23.68 -23.57
CA ARG A 4 -2.96 -25.01 -22.98
C ARG A 4 -3.28 -24.85 -21.49
N VAL A 5 -4.29 -25.58 -21.04
CA VAL A 5 -4.56 -25.78 -19.61
C VAL A 5 -3.73 -26.98 -19.19
N HIS A 6 -2.83 -26.78 -18.24
CA HIS A 6 -2.09 -27.87 -17.61
C HIS A 6 -2.21 -27.70 -16.10
N GLU A 7 -2.83 -28.68 -15.43
CA GLU A 7 -3.09 -28.64 -13.97
C GLU A 7 -3.82 -27.37 -13.48
N GLY A 8 -4.77 -26.87 -14.26
CA GLY A 8 -5.66 -25.77 -13.85
C GLY A 8 -5.17 -24.36 -14.16
N GLN A 9 -3.97 -24.19 -14.72
CA GLN A 9 -3.46 -22.88 -15.16
C GLN A 9 -3.32 -22.80 -16.69
N LYS A 10 -3.72 -21.66 -17.26
CA LYS A 10 -3.58 -21.37 -18.70
C LYS A 10 -2.22 -20.76 -18.98
N ALA A 11 -1.45 -21.36 -19.88
CA ALA A 11 -0.21 -20.78 -20.39
C ALA A 11 -0.17 -20.82 -21.93
N LEU A 12 0.50 -19.83 -22.53
CA LEU A 12 0.71 -19.75 -23.98
C LEU A 12 1.86 -20.66 -24.39
N ALA A 13 1.57 -21.66 -25.24
CA ALA A 13 2.58 -22.47 -25.91
C ALA A 13 2.73 -22.03 -27.38
N ALA A 14 3.97 -21.82 -27.82
CA ALA A 14 4.30 -21.55 -29.21
C ALA A 14 4.83 -22.81 -29.89
N TYR A 15 4.29 -23.10 -31.06
CA TYR A 15 4.79 -24.16 -31.94
C TYR A 15 5.40 -23.49 -33.17
N LEU A 16 6.64 -23.83 -33.47
CA LEU A 16 7.45 -23.17 -34.49
C LEU A 16 7.80 -24.17 -35.57
N VAL A 17 7.61 -23.80 -36.83
CA VAL A 17 8.20 -24.50 -37.99
C VAL A 17 9.24 -23.55 -38.59
N THR A 18 10.45 -24.05 -38.77
CA THR A 18 11.55 -23.28 -39.37
C THR A 18 11.82 -23.80 -40.78
N ASP A 19 12.11 -22.90 -41.72
CA ASP A 19 12.49 -23.28 -43.08
C ASP A 19 13.99 -23.67 -43.15
N ASP A 20 14.39 -24.39 -44.19
CA ASP A 20 15.74 -25.01 -44.31
C ASP A 20 16.91 -24.00 -44.25
N THR A 21 16.62 -22.72 -44.46
CA THR A 21 17.59 -21.60 -44.36
C THR A 21 17.97 -21.20 -42.93
N LEU A 22 17.20 -21.63 -41.91
CA LEU A 22 17.40 -21.30 -40.50
C LEU A 22 17.19 -22.57 -39.66
N PRO A 23 18.23 -23.41 -39.49
CA PRO A 23 18.13 -24.62 -38.69
C PRO A 23 17.62 -24.33 -37.28
N ALA A 24 16.69 -25.15 -36.78
CA ALA A 24 16.10 -25.07 -35.45
C ALA A 24 17.10 -24.86 -34.28
N GLN A 25 18.35 -25.29 -34.48
CA GLN A 25 19.47 -25.21 -33.54
C GLN A 25 20.04 -23.77 -33.40
N ASN A 26 19.79 -22.90 -34.38
CA ASN A 26 20.30 -21.52 -34.45
C ASN A 26 19.28 -20.47 -33.96
N LEU A 27 18.15 -20.91 -33.39
CA LEU A 27 17.07 -20.06 -32.89
C LEU A 27 16.78 -20.41 -31.42
N PRO A 28 17.65 -20.09 -30.46
CA PRO A 28 17.43 -20.43 -29.06
C PRO A 28 16.21 -19.70 -28.47
N ASP A 29 15.53 -20.33 -27.51
CA ASP A 29 14.30 -19.79 -26.89
C ASP A 29 14.53 -18.39 -26.30
N GLU A 30 15.72 -18.13 -25.74
CA GLU A 30 16.10 -16.81 -25.20
C GLU A 30 16.09 -15.69 -26.25
N MET A 31 16.51 -15.98 -27.48
CA MET A 31 16.50 -14.99 -28.58
C MET A 31 15.06 -14.70 -29.02
N LEU A 32 14.20 -15.73 -29.03
CA LEU A 32 12.78 -15.58 -29.34
C LEU A 32 12.06 -14.81 -28.24
N ILE A 33 12.34 -15.10 -26.97
CA ILE A 33 11.82 -14.35 -25.82
C ILE A 33 12.26 -12.90 -25.89
N ALA A 34 13.55 -12.60 -26.07
CA ALA A 34 14.03 -11.22 -26.18
C ALA A 34 13.37 -10.46 -27.34
N HIS A 35 13.21 -11.12 -28.49
CA HIS A 35 12.56 -10.53 -29.66
C HIS A 35 11.06 -10.25 -29.42
N LEU A 36 10.38 -11.14 -28.71
CA LEU A 36 8.95 -11.03 -28.39
C LEU A 36 8.72 -10.04 -27.25
N SER A 37 9.48 -10.08 -26.16
CA SER A 37 9.40 -9.14 -25.03
C SER A 37 9.66 -7.69 -25.45
N ALA A 38 10.45 -7.45 -26.51
CA ALA A 38 10.65 -6.10 -27.05
C ALA A 38 9.41 -5.53 -27.75
N ARG A 39 8.41 -6.35 -28.06
CA ARG A 39 7.25 -6.00 -28.90
C ARG A 39 5.91 -6.42 -28.31
N LEU A 40 5.93 -7.28 -27.30
CA LEU A 40 4.79 -7.89 -26.65
C LEU A 40 4.93 -7.74 -25.13
N PRO A 41 3.82 -7.51 -24.42
CA PRO A 41 3.79 -7.60 -22.97
C PRO A 41 4.20 -9.01 -22.48
N ASP A 42 4.79 -9.10 -21.30
CA ASP A 42 5.37 -10.35 -20.76
C ASP A 42 4.40 -11.54 -20.75
N TYR A 43 3.10 -11.31 -20.53
CA TYR A 43 2.09 -12.37 -20.53
C TYR A 43 1.71 -12.91 -21.92
N MET A 44 2.12 -12.23 -23.00
CA MET A 44 1.96 -12.68 -24.38
C MET A 44 3.21 -13.39 -24.91
N VAL A 45 4.30 -13.36 -24.13
CA VAL A 45 5.50 -14.12 -24.45
C VAL A 45 5.24 -15.59 -24.09
N PRO A 46 5.36 -16.53 -25.04
CA PRO A 46 5.11 -17.94 -24.81
C PRO A 46 5.97 -18.49 -23.69
N ALA A 47 5.33 -19.25 -22.79
CA ALA A 47 6.02 -19.94 -21.70
C ALA A 47 6.86 -21.13 -22.21
N SER A 48 6.65 -21.56 -23.45
CA SER A 48 7.42 -22.64 -24.09
C SER A 48 7.40 -22.51 -25.62
N PHE A 49 8.50 -22.93 -26.24
CA PHE A 49 8.64 -23.04 -27.70
C PHE A 49 8.88 -24.50 -28.08
N THR A 50 7.93 -25.09 -28.79
CA THR A 50 8.03 -26.46 -29.33
C THR A 50 8.31 -26.37 -30.83
N ARG A 51 9.44 -26.89 -31.27
CA ARG A 51 9.82 -26.90 -32.69
C ARG A 51 9.19 -28.12 -33.38
N LEU A 52 8.62 -27.92 -34.56
CA LEU A 52 7.95 -28.94 -35.37
C LEU A 52 8.54 -28.93 -36.78
N ASP A 53 8.60 -30.10 -37.41
CA ASP A 53 8.98 -30.20 -38.83
C ASP A 53 7.86 -29.67 -39.74
N ALA A 54 6.59 -29.87 -39.34
CA ALA A 54 5.42 -29.32 -40.02
C ALA A 54 4.26 -29.14 -39.03
N ILE A 55 3.37 -28.19 -39.32
CA ILE A 55 2.14 -28.01 -38.53
C ILE A 55 1.16 -29.15 -38.88
N PRO A 56 0.69 -29.95 -37.91
CA PRO A 56 -0.26 -31.02 -38.19
C PRO A 56 -1.63 -30.43 -38.57
N LEU A 57 -2.20 -30.94 -39.66
CA LEU A 57 -3.48 -30.50 -40.21
C LEU A 57 -4.49 -31.65 -40.22
N THR A 58 -5.75 -31.34 -39.95
CA THR A 58 -6.90 -32.23 -40.15
C THR A 58 -7.14 -32.45 -41.65
N LEU A 59 -7.93 -33.49 -42.00
CA LEU A 59 -8.35 -33.78 -43.38
C LEU A 59 -9.01 -32.59 -44.11
N ASN A 60 -9.53 -31.62 -43.37
CA ASN A 60 -10.15 -30.40 -43.89
C ASN A 60 -9.18 -29.20 -43.97
N GLY A 61 -7.87 -29.41 -43.81
CA GLY A 61 -6.84 -28.38 -43.90
C GLY A 61 -6.75 -27.42 -42.71
N LYS A 62 -7.50 -27.66 -41.62
CA LYS A 62 -7.41 -26.87 -40.37
C LYS A 62 -6.38 -27.47 -39.42
N LEU A 63 -5.76 -26.64 -38.58
CA LEU A 63 -4.84 -27.07 -37.52
C LEU A 63 -5.44 -28.19 -36.66
N ASP A 64 -4.75 -29.33 -36.60
CA ASP A 64 -5.08 -30.42 -35.69
C ASP A 64 -4.42 -30.18 -34.32
N ARG A 65 -5.19 -29.63 -33.39
CA ARG A 65 -4.70 -29.32 -32.03
C ARG A 65 -4.43 -30.56 -31.19
N GLN A 66 -5.05 -31.70 -31.51
CA GLN A 66 -4.86 -32.95 -30.76
C GLN A 66 -3.56 -33.64 -31.16
N ALA A 67 -3.15 -33.50 -32.42
CA ALA A 67 -1.90 -34.03 -32.95
C ALA A 67 -0.64 -33.21 -32.55
N LEU A 68 -0.79 -32.06 -31.89
CA LEU A 68 0.34 -31.28 -31.42
C LEU A 68 1.05 -31.96 -30.23
N PRO A 69 2.40 -32.06 -30.24
CA PRO A 69 3.16 -32.63 -29.14
C PRO A 69 2.86 -31.90 -27.82
N VAL A 70 2.88 -32.65 -26.72
CA VAL A 70 2.77 -32.06 -25.38
C VAL A 70 4.05 -31.27 -25.09
N PRO A 71 3.98 -29.97 -24.74
CA PRO A 71 5.17 -29.20 -24.38
C PRO A 71 5.91 -29.85 -23.21
N GLY A 72 7.20 -30.11 -23.37
CA GLY A 72 8.02 -30.77 -22.33
C GLY A 72 8.09 -29.95 -21.04
N ARG A 73 7.82 -30.60 -19.90
CA ARG A 73 7.94 -30.02 -18.55
C ARG A 73 9.40 -29.72 -18.19
N GLY A 74 9.74 -28.44 -18.07
CA GLY A 74 10.74 -27.95 -17.12
C GLY A 74 10.06 -27.55 -15.81
N LYS A 75 10.70 -27.78 -14.66
CA LYS A 75 10.23 -27.42 -13.30
C LYS A 75 9.68 -25.96 -13.23
N ARG A 76 8.50 -25.75 -12.60
CA ARG A 76 7.83 -24.44 -12.34
C ARG A 76 8.18 -23.32 -13.34
N ALA A 77 7.49 -23.27 -14.49
CA ALA A 77 7.68 -22.21 -15.49
C ALA A 77 7.12 -20.87 -14.97
N GLY A 78 7.98 -20.07 -14.36
CA GLY A 78 7.69 -18.76 -13.77
C GLY A 78 8.65 -18.41 -12.63
N TYR A 79 9.13 -19.43 -11.90
CA TYR A 79 10.21 -19.24 -10.95
C TYR A 79 11.55 -19.22 -11.70
N VAL A 80 12.09 -18.01 -11.88
CA VAL A 80 13.47 -17.85 -12.30
C VAL A 80 14.32 -17.72 -11.04
N ALA A 81 15.20 -18.68 -10.82
CA ALA A 81 16.08 -18.70 -9.67
C ALA A 81 17.08 -17.52 -9.72
N PRO A 82 17.53 -17.01 -8.55
CA PRO A 82 18.57 -15.99 -8.52
C PRO A 82 19.85 -16.47 -9.23
N ARG A 83 20.38 -15.64 -10.12
CA ARG A 83 21.54 -15.97 -10.98
C ARG A 83 22.86 -15.58 -10.33
N ASN A 84 22.83 -14.71 -9.33
CA ASN A 84 24.00 -14.19 -8.63
C ASN A 84 23.66 -13.90 -7.15
N ALA A 85 24.70 -13.60 -6.36
CA ALA A 85 24.56 -13.36 -4.92
C ALA A 85 23.65 -12.17 -4.60
N LEU A 86 23.70 -11.10 -5.40
CA LEU A 86 22.84 -9.93 -5.22
C LEU A 86 21.37 -10.30 -5.41
N GLU A 87 21.03 -10.99 -6.51
CA GLU A 87 19.66 -11.46 -6.76
C GLU A 87 19.19 -12.42 -5.66
N ALA A 88 20.05 -13.30 -5.15
CA ALA A 88 19.71 -14.22 -4.07
C ALA A 88 19.38 -13.46 -2.77
N GLN A 89 20.18 -12.44 -2.45
CA GLN A 89 19.94 -11.57 -1.29
C GLN A 89 18.64 -10.78 -1.45
N LEU A 90 18.37 -10.21 -2.63
CA LEU A 90 17.14 -9.47 -2.90
C LEU A 90 15.90 -10.38 -2.84
N CYS A 91 15.96 -11.59 -3.41
CA CYS A 91 14.89 -12.58 -3.31
C CYS A 91 14.57 -12.90 -1.84
N ALA A 92 15.59 -13.14 -1.01
CA ALA A 92 15.38 -13.42 0.42
C ALA A 92 14.70 -12.24 1.14
N LEU A 93 15.13 -11.00 0.89
CA LEU A 93 14.49 -9.81 1.46
C LEU A 93 13.03 -9.65 1.02
N TRP A 94 12.72 -9.98 -0.24
CA TRP A 94 11.35 -9.94 -0.75
C TRP A 94 10.49 -11.03 -0.11
N GLN A 95 11.02 -12.25 0.01
CA GLN A 95 10.35 -13.37 0.68
C GLN A 95 9.98 -13.00 2.12
N ASP A 96 10.92 -12.45 2.88
CA ASP A 96 10.71 -12.04 4.26
C ASP A 96 9.64 -10.95 4.38
N VAL A 97 9.71 -9.92 3.53
CA VAL A 97 8.81 -8.76 3.60
C VAL A 97 7.39 -9.06 3.09
N LEU A 98 7.26 -9.98 2.13
CA LEU A 98 5.97 -10.42 1.57
C LEU A 98 5.39 -11.64 2.30
N GLY A 99 6.17 -12.31 3.15
CA GLY A 99 5.76 -13.56 3.81
C GLY A 99 5.59 -14.72 2.83
N LEU A 100 6.36 -14.74 1.73
CA LEU A 100 6.28 -15.74 0.68
C LEU A 100 7.40 -16.78 0.82
N ALA A 101 7.05 -18.07 0.70
CA ALA A 101 8.03 -19.15 0.78
C ALA A 101 9.05 -19.13 -0.38
N GLN A 102 8.67 -18.58 -1.54
CA GLN A 102 9.53 -18.51 -2.73
C GLN A 102 9.19 -17.27 -3.56
N VAL A 103 10.21 -16.51 -3.97
CA VAL A 103 10.14 -15.38 -4.91
C VAL A 103 11.18 -15.60 -6.01
N GLY A 104 10.77 -15.60 -7.27
CA GLY A 104 11.62 -15.65 -8.45
C GLY A 104 12.10 -14.26 -8.87
N ILE A 105 13.19 -14.20 -9.64
CA ILE A 105 13.80 -12.90 -9.98
C ILE A 105 12.96 -12.02 -10.91
N ASP A 106 12.03 -12.63 -11.65
CA ASP A 106 11.12 -11.97 -12.58
C ASP A 106 9.70 -11.80 -12.00
N ASP A 107 9.47 -12.22 -10.75
CA ASP A 107 8.20 -11.95 -10.08
C ASP A 107 8.03 -10.44 -9.89
N ASN A 108 6.88 -9.93 -10.31
CA ASN A 108 6.55 -8.53 -10.11
C ASN A 108 6.03 -8.30 -8.70
N PHE A 109 6.70 -7.42 -7.94
CA PHE A 109 6.43 -7.11 -6.53
C PHE A 109 4.94 -6.86 -6.25
N PHE A 110 4.29 -6.03 -7.06
CA PHE A 110 2.90 -5.62 -6.85
C PHE A 110 1.89 -6.73 -7.21
N ARG A 111 2.28 -7.64 -8.12
CA ARG A 111 1.43 -8.78 -8.51
C ARG A 111 1.44 -9.90 -7.49
N ILE A 112 2.49 -9.99 -6.68
CA ILE A 112 2.65 -11.03 -5.65
C ILE A 112 2.24 -10.55 -4.24
N GLY A 113 1.48 -9.46 -4.16
CA GLY A 113 0.93 -8.94 -2.90
C GLY A 113 1.70 -7.77 -2.28
N GLY A 114 2.67 -7.21 -3.00
CA GLY A 114 3.30 -5.95 -2.61
C GLY A 114 2.35 -4.77 -2.78
N ASP A 115 2.32 -3.89 -1.78
CA ASP A 115 1.67 -2.58 -1.85
C ASP A 115 2.66 -1.47 -1.47
N SER A 116 2.19 -0.22 -1.36
CA SER A 116 3.03 0.93 -0.99
C SER A 116 3.61 0.84 0.43
N ILE A 117 2.88 0.28 1.40
CA ILE A 117 3.38 0.04 2.76
C ILE A 117 4.44 -1.06 2.73
N VAL A 118 4.18 -2.17 2.03
CA VAL A 118 5.15 -3.25 1.85
C VAL A 118 6.41 -2.73 1.13
N SER A 119 6.28 -1.83 0.16
CA SER A 119 7.40 -1.19 -0.54
C SER A 119 8.29 -0.37 0.42
N ILE A 120 7.68 0.41 1.32
CA ILE A 120 8.42 1.16 2.36
C ILE A 120 9.18 0.21 3.28
N ARG A 121 8.55 -0.90 3.69
CA ARG A 121 9.22 -1.95 4.50
C ARG A 121 10.40 -2.56 3.77
N LEU A 122 10.23 -2.90 2.50
CA LEU A 122 11.27 -3.48 1.67
C LEU A 122 12.47 -2.51 1.57
N VAL A 123 12.23 -1.22 1.35
CA VAL A 123 13.31 -0.22 1.32
C VAL A 123 14.07 -0.13 2.64
N SER A 124 13.37 -0.12 3.78
CA SER A 124 14.03 -0.12 5.10
C SER A 124 14.89 -1.37 5.30
N ARG A 125 14.38 -2.56 4.94
CA ARG A 125 15.16 -3.82 5.00
C ARG A 125 16.36 -3.83 4.04
N LEU A 126 16.19 -3.30 2.83
CA LEU A 126 17.28 -3.15 1.87
C LEU A 126 18.38 -2.21 2.40
N ARG A 127 18.01 -1.12 3.08
CA ARG A 127 18.95 -0.19 3.71
C ARG A 127 19.75 -0.84 4.83
N GLN A 128 19.11 -1.63 5.68
CA GLN A 128 19.80 -2.44 6.69
C GLN A 128 20.77 -3.44 6.07
N ALA A 129 20.46 -3.95 4.88
CA ALA A 129 21.34 -4.81 4.09
C ALA A 129 22.42 -4.04 3.29
N GLY A 130 22.49 -2.71 3.43
CA GLY A 130 23.52 -1.86 2.80
C GLY A 130 23.11 -1.22 1.47
N PHE A 131 21.87 -1.37 1.02
CA PHE A 131 21.38 -0.78 -0.23
C PHE A 131 20.63 0.54 0.02
N ALA A 132 21.12 1.64 -0.55
CA ALA A 132 20.45 2.93 -0.47
C ALA A 132 19.55 3.16 -1.71
N LEU A 133 18.23 3.09 -1.52
CA LEU A 133 17.26 3.41 -2.56
C LEU A 133 15.99 4.03 -1.98
N GLN A 134 15.27 4.79 -2.80
CA GLN A 134 13.96 5.32 -2.45
C GLN A 134 12.86 4.35 -2.88
N VAL A 135 11.68 4.45 -2.26
CA VAL A 135 10.48 3.65 -2.59
C VAL A 135 10.16 3.69 -4.09
N LYS A 136 10.39 4.83 -4.74
CA LYS A 136 10.22 5.00 -6.18
C LYS A 136 11.00 3.97 -7.01
N ALA A 137 12.17 3.56 -6.57
CA ALA A 137 12.98 2.55 -7.27
C ALA A 137 12.26 1.18 -7.34
N ILE A 138 11.43 0.83 -6.35
CA ILE A 138 10.62 -0.41 -6.38
C ILE A 138 9.55 -0.31 -7.47
N PHE A 139 8.96 0.86 -7.69
CA PHE A 139 8.00 1.08 -8.77
C PHE A 139 8.67 1.11 -10.16
N ASP A 140 9.83 1.77 -10.26
CA ASP A 140 10.58 1.86 -11.51
C ASP A 140 11.26 0.52 -11.89
N ALA A 141 11.55 -0.33 -10.91
CA ALA A 141 12.18 -1.64 -11.06
C ALA A 141 11.43 -2.73 -10.25
N PRO A 142 10.21 -3.11 -10.67
CA PRO A 142 9.30 -3.92 -9.87
C PRO A 142 9.61 -5.43 -9.87
N THR A 143 10.79 -5.85 -10.32
CA THR A 143 11.25 -7.24 -10.23
C THR A 143 12.66 -7.27 -9.64
N VAL A 144 13.05 -8.36 -8.96
CA VAL A 144 14.41 -8.50 -8.40
C VAL A 144 15.47 -8.35 -9.49
N ALA A 145 15.27 -8.91 -10.68
CA ALA A 145 16.20 -8.78 -11.81
C ALA A 145 16.34 -7.34 -12.31
N ARG A 146 15.27 -6.54 -12.29
CA ARG A 146 15.33 -5.11 -12.63
C ARG A 146 15.98 -4.31 -11.52
N LEU A 147 15.66 -4.61 -10.26
CA LEU A 147 16.20 -3.91 -9.10
C LEU A 147 17.71 -4.18 -8.94
N ALA A 148 18.16 -5.41 -9.14
CA ALA A 148 19.59 -5.77 -9.15
C ALA A 148 20.37 -4.98 -10.21
N ARG A 149 19.80 -4.86 -11.43
CA ARG A 149 20.39 -4.04 -12.50
C ARG A 149 20.42 -2.56 -12.13
N TRP A 150 19.31 -2.05 -11.59
CA TRP A 150 19.21 -0.66 -11.13
C TRP A 150 20.28 -0.37 -10.07
N LEU A 151 20.46 -1.25 -9.08
CA LEU A 151 21.48 -1.11 -8.04
C LEU A 151 22.91 -1.15 -8.60
N THR A 152 23.17 -1.98 -9.60
CA THR A 152 24.49 -2.09 -10.23
C THR A 152 24.84 -0.90 -11.12
N GLN A 153 23.84 -0.32 -11.79
CA GLN A 153 24.01 0.80 -12.72
C GLN A 153 23.98 2.16 -12.02
N THR A 154 23.27 2.28 -10.90
CA THR A 154 23.01 3.55 -10.20
C THR A 154 23.93 3.72 -8.99
N ALA A 155 25.23 3.43 -9.13
CA ALA A 155 26.23 3.61 -8.07
C ALA A 155 26.38 5.07 -7.56
N ALA A 156 25.55 6.01 -8.03
CA ALA A 156 25.43 7.37 -7.56
C ALA A 156 23.93 7.73 -7.37
N SER A 157 23.34 7.33 -6.24
CA SER A 157 22.12 7.98 -5.77
C SER A 157 22.45 9.43 -5.39
N ALA A 158 21.61 10.39 -5.75
CA ALA A 158 21.66 11.74 -5.20
C ALA A 158 21.86 11.67 -3.68
N GLY A 159 22.84 12.40 -3.14
CA GLY A 159 23.19 12.29 -1.73
C GLY A 159 22.00 12.63 -0.84
N ILE A 160 21.48 11.64 -0.12
CA ILE A 160 20.46 11.87 0.91
C ILE A 160 21.10 12.76 1.98
N ILE A 161 20.50 13.93 2.25
CA ILE A 161 20.99 14.85 3.27
C ILE A 161 20.06 14.72 4.48
N ALA A 162 20.46 13.91 5.45
CA ALA A 162 19.70 13.67 6.67
C ALA A 162 20.33 14.41 7.86
N GLU A 163 19.51 15.14 8.64
CA GLU A 163 19.94 15.71 9.92
C GLU A 163 20.37 14.58 10.88
N GLN A 164 21.54 14.74 11.53
CA GLN A 164 22.11 13.77 12.45
C GLN A 164 22.21 14.34 13.87
N GLY A 165 22.39 13.43 14.85
CA GLY A 165 22.47 13.79 16.26
C GLY A 165 21.11 14.05 16.91
N ALA A 166 21.15 14.64 18.11
CA ALA A 166 19.96 15.05 18.84
C ALA A 166 19.46 16.39 18.28
N LEU A 167 18.31 16.37 17.62
CA LEU A 167 17.71 17.57 17.07
C LEU A 167 16.92 18.32 18.15
N SER A 168 16.92 19.65 18.05
CA SER A 168 16.17 20.55 18.92
C SER A 168 15.56 21.72 18.14
N GLY A 169 14.58 22.38 18.75
CA GLY A 169 13.99 23.62 18.24
C GLY A 169 12.61 23.45 17.62
N GLU A 170 12.01 24.58 17.29
CA GLU A 170 10.64 24.70 16.81
C GLU A 170 10.51 24.47 15.30
N PHE A 171 9.41 23.88 14.86
CA PHE A 171 9.06 23.72 13.45
C PHE A 171 7.54 23.60 13.24
N ALA A 172 7.09 23.75 11.99
CA ALA A 172 5.69 23.78 11.62
C ALA A 172 5.00 22.40 11.75
N LEU A 173 3.67 22.37 11.66
CA LEU A 173 2.86 21.16 11.62
C LEU A 173 2.69 20.62 10.19
N LEU A 174 2.55 19.30 10.03
CA LEU A 174 1.95 18.77 8.81
C LEU A 174 0.45 19.10 8.72
N PRO A 175 -0.15 19.10 7.51
CA PRO A 175 -1.59 19.34 7.34
C PRO A 175 -2.48 18.45 8.22
N ILE A 176 -2.12 17.17 8.38
CA ILE A 176 -2.90 16.23 9.20
C ILE A 176 -2.87 16.57 10.69
N GLN A 177 -1.73 17.05 11.20
CA GLN A 177 -1.59 17.51 12.58
C GLN A 177 -2.35 18.84 12.77
N GLN A 178 -2.31 19.75 11.80
CA GLN A 178 -3.11 20.97 11.84
C GLN A 178 -4.61 20.64 11.89
N GLY A 179 -5.08 19.73 11.04
CA GLY A 179 -6.47 19.27 11.04
C GLY A 179 -6.89 18.52 12.30
N PHE A 180 -5.97 18.09 13.17
CA PHE A 180 -6.27 17.62 14.52
C PHE A 180 -6.55 18.79 15.47
N PHE A 181 -5.69 19.81 15.48
CA PHE A 181 -5.85 20.99 16.36
C PHE A 181 -7.02 21.90 15.97
N GLU A 182 -7.51 21.80 14.74
CA GLU A 182 -8.72 22.50 14.28
C GLU A 182 -10.01 21.81 14.74
N ARG A 183 -9.95 20.58 15.27
CA ARG A 183 -11.11 19.86 15.82
C ARG A 183 -11.39 20.29 17.24
N ASP A 184 -12.66 20.46 17.56
CA ASP A 184 -13.14 20.66 18.93
C ASP A 184 -13.36 19.30 19.61
N LEU A 185 -12.26 18.65 20.01
CA LEU A 185 -12.30 17.35 20.70
C LEU A 185 -12.48 17.55 22.21
N PRO A 186 -13.45 16.87 22.88
CA PRO A 186 -13.64 17.00 24.33
C PRO A 186 -12.47 16.47 25.16
N LYS A 187 -11.72 15.48 24.65
CA LYS A 187 -10.58 14.83 25.33
C LYS A 187 -9.39 14.70 24.36
N PRO A 188 -8.80 15.81 23.88
CA PRO A 188 -7.85 15.78 22.76
C PRO A 188 -6.59 14.99 23.09
N HIS A 189 -6.18 14.96 24.36
CA HIS A 189 -5.03 14.20 24.88
C HIS A 189 -5.19 12.68 24.82
N HIS A 190 -6.43 12.15 24.80
CA HIS A 190 -6.68 10.71 24.68
C HIS A 190 -7.07 10.39 23.23
N TRP A 191 -6.12 10.66 22.34
CA TRP A 191 -6.20 10.40 20.90
C TRP A 191 -4.95 9.63 20.47
N ASN A 192 -4.93 8.35 20.81
CA ASN A 192 -3.72 7.55 20.76
C ASN A 192 -3.77 6.51 19.64
N GLN A 193 -2.59 5.97 19.38
CA GLN A 193 -2.40 4.70 18.71
C GLN A 193 -1.59 3.79 19.61
N ALA A 194 -1.99 2.53 19.71
CA ALA A 194 -1.31 1.54 20.49
C ALA A 194 -1.15 0.22 19.73
N PHE A 195 -0.06 -0.48 20.01
CA PHE A 195 0.23 -1.77 19.42
C PHE A 195 1.04 -2.64 20.38
N MET A 196 1.02 -3.94 20.13
CA MET A 196 1.69 -4.94 20.95
C MET A 196 2.79 -5.63 20.14
N VAL A 197 3.97 -5.81 20.75
CA VAL A 197 5.09 -6.56 20.18
C VAL A 197 5.35 -7.78 21.05
N GLN A 198 5.31 -8.97 20.48
CA GLN A 198 5.79 -10.19 21.13
C GLN A 198 7.32 -10.24 21.11
N LEU A 199 7.90 -10.77 22.19
CA LEU A 199 9.34 -10.95 22.38
C LEU A 199 9.60 -12.19 23.26
N PRO A 200 10.83 -12.76 23.25
CA PRO A 200 11.22 -13.80 24.19
C PRO A 200 10.93 -13.41 25.65
N GLY A 201 10.41 -14.35 26.44
CA GLY A 201 9.97 -14.11 27.82
C GLY A 201 11.10 -13.94 28.84
N ASP A 202 12.34 -14.25 28.46
CA ASP A 202 13.54 -14.15 29.29
C ASP A 202 14.25 -12.79 29.18
N ILE A 203 13.74 -11.87 28.36
CA ILE A 203 14.31 -10.54 28.21
C ILE A 203 14.03 -9.71 29.48
N PRO A 204 15.08 -9.22 30.18
CA PRO A 204 14.90 -8.48 31.42
C PRO A 204 14.36 -7.07 31.17
N SER A 205 13.46 -6.60 32.04
CA SER A 205 12.91 -5.23 31.99
C SER A 205 13.98 -4.14 31.97
N ALA A 206 15.16 -4.38 32.58
CA ALA A 206 16.27 -3.44 32.56
C ALA A 206 16.86 -3.24 31.14
N ALA A 207 16.95 -4.31 30.35
CA ALA A 207 17.41 -4.22 28.96
C ALA A 207 16.40 -3.46 28.10
N ILE A 208 15.10 -3.70 28.32
CA ILE A 208 14.01 -2.95 27.65
C ILE A 208 14.10 -1.46 28.01
N ALA A 209 14.25 -1.12 29.28
CA ALA A 209 14.38 0.29 29.70
C ALA A 209 15.59 0.98 29.03
N GLN A 210 16.74 0.30 28.96
CA GLN A 210 17.93 0.83 28.29
C GLN A 210 17.74 0.98 26.76
N ALA A 211 17.03 0.04 26.14
CA ALA A 211 16.68 0.12 24.72
C ALA A 211 15.76 1.33 24.46
N LEU A 212 14.76 1.57 25.32
CA LEU A 212 13.85 2.72 25.19
C LEU A 212 14.56 4.07 25.28
N VAL A 213 15.59 4.21 26.13
CA VAL A 213 16.44 5.40 26.19
C VAL A 213 17.12 5.65 24.84
N THR A 214 17.69 4.59 24.24
CA THR A 214 18.38 4.67 22.95
C THR A 214 17.40 4.97 21.80
N LEU A 215 16.22 4.36 21.84
CA LEU A 215 15.13 4.58 20.90
C LEU A 215 14.65 6.05 20.93
N ALA A 216 14.43 6.61 22.11
CA ALA A 216 14.02 8.01 22.29
C ALA A 216 15.11 9.01 21.89
N ALA A 217 16.39 8.67 22.08
CA ALA A 217 17.50 9.47 21.57
C ALA A 217 17.52 9.50 20.04
N ARG A 218 17.32 8.34 19.39
CA ARG A 218 17.29 8.18 17.93
C ARG A 218 16.14 8.95 17.27
N HIS A 219 14.92 8.72 17.75
CA HIS A 219 13.69 9.22 17.10
C HIS A 219 13.23 10.52 17.75
N ASP A 220 13.52 11.67 17.12
CA ASP A 220 13.26 12.99 17.73
C ASP A 220 11.76 13.23 18.04
N MET A 221 10.85 12.59 17.30
CA MET A 221 9.41 12.66 17.58
C MET A 221 9.03 12.06 18.95
N LEU A 222 9.81 11.15 19.51
CA LEU A 222 9.62 10.64 20.86
C LEU A 222 10.02 11.64 21.95
N ARG A 223 10.70 12.73 21.56
CA ARG A 223 11.05 13.88 22.41
C ARG A 223 10.30 15.16 21.99
N ALA A 224 9.32 15.06 21.09
CA ALA A 224 8.57 16.23 20.66
C ALA A 224 7.64 16.75 21.78
N ARG A 225 7.18 17.98 21.61
CA ARG A 225 6.02 18.55 22.28
C ARG A 225 5.34 19.55 21.36
N PHE A 226 4.06 19.80 21.60
CA PHE A 226 3.24 20.70 20.80
C PHE A 226 3.00 21.98 21.60
N ILE A 227 3.43 23.10 21.06
CA ILE A 227 3.42 24.38 21.76
C ILE A 227 2.39 25.28 21.10
N ARG A 228 1.45 25.80 21.89
CA ARG A 228 0.52 26.82 21.42
C ARG A 228 1.23 28.16 21.25
N THR A 229 1.21 28.69 20.04
CA THR A 229 1.75 30.01 19.69
C THR A 229 0.61 30.97 19.32
N GLY A 230 0.92 32.25 19.10
CA GLY A 230 -0.05 33.23 18.59
C GLY A 230 -0.59 32.92 17.19
N ARG A 231 0.01 31.96 16.46
CA ARG A 231 -0.39 31.55 15.10
C ARG A 231 -0.98 30.13 15.04
N GLY A 232 -1.30 29.54 16.20
CA GLY A 232 -1.71 28.14 16.31
C GLY A 232 -0.62 27.27 16.94
N TYR A 233 -0.71 25.95 16.79
CA TYR A 233 0.25 25.02 17.37
C TYR A 233 1.48 24.84 16.49
N HIS A 234 2.64 24.69 17.14
CA HIS A 234 3.91 24.34 16.51
C HIS A 234 4.51 23.11 17.20
N GLN A 235 5.42 22.42 16.53
CA GLN A 235 6.17 21.30 17.09
C GLN A 235 7.50 21.78 17.65
N HIS A 236 7.98 21.14 18.70
CA HIS A 236 9.27 21.46 19.28
C HIS A 236 10.02 20.19 19.69
N TYR A 237 11.19 19.97 19.10
CA TYR A 237 12.11 18.94 19.56
C TYR A 237 12.86 19.40 20.80
N GLN A 238 12.82 18.59 21.85
CA GLN A 238 13.59 18.82 23.07
C GLN A 238 15.02 18.33 22.88
N ALA A 239 16.04 19.11 23.26
CA ALA A 239 17.44 18.69 23.10
C ALA A 239 17.77 17.43 23.93
N ASP A 240 17.28 17.39 25.17
CA ASP A 240 17.52 16.29 26.11
C ASP A 240 16.33 15.30 26.16
N ILE A 241 16.57 14.15 26.79
CA ILE A 241 15.49 13.25 27.15
C ILE A 241 14.55 13.98 28.14
N PRO A 242 13.24 14.05 27.86
CA PRO A 242 12.29 14.74 28.72
C PRO A 242 12.30 14.20 30.16
N ALA A 243 11.98 15.05 31.13
CA ALA A 243 11.97 14.67 32.56
C ALA A 243 10.96 13.55 32.89
N TRP A 244 9.88 13.45 32.11
CA TRP A 244 8.93 12.34 32.22
C TRP A 244 9.50 11.01 31.70
N GLY A 245 10.63 11.03 30.98
CA GLY A 245 11.48 9.90 30.63
C GLY A 245 10.80 8.73 29.90
N PRO A 246 11.58 7.79 29.36
CA PRO A 246 11.05 6.48 29.00
C PRO A 246 10.75 5.70 30.29
N VAL A 247 9.55 5.86 30.87
CA VAL A 247 9.13 5.06 32.03
C VAL A 247 8.53 3.75 31.55
N LEU A 248 9.23 2.64 31.81
CA LEU A 248 8.72 1.30 31.54
C LEU A 248 7.81 0.84 32.68
N GLN A 249 6.53 0.62 32.38
CA GLN A 249 5.63 -0.09 33.29
C GLN A 249 5.93 -1.59 33.22
N ALA A 250 5.69 -2.31 34.31
CA ALA A 250 5.81 -3.77 34.34
C ALA A 250 4.54 -4.36 34.92
N CYS A 251 4.07 -5.45 34.31
CA CYS A 251 2.87 -6.14 34.77
C CYS A 251 2.97 -7.64 34.48
N ASP A 252 2.72 -8.44 35.51
CA ASP A 252 2.49 -9.87 35.36
C ASP A 252 0.99 -10.10 35.11
N VAL A 253 0.66 -10.67 33.95
CA VAL A 253 -0.72 -10.92 33.53
C VAL A 253 -1.23 -12.28 33.97
N SER A 254 -0.41 -13.13 34.60
CA SER A 254 -0.79 -14.51 34.96
C SER A 254 -2.00 -14.58 35.90
N ALA A 255 -2.19 -13.55 36.73
CA ALA A 255 -3.28 -13.41 37.69
C ALA A 255 -4.34 -12.37 37.26
N LEU A 256 -4.22 -11.80 36.06
CA LEU A 256 -5.14 -10.77 35.57
C LEU A 256 -6.15 -11.38 34.60
N GLU A 257 -7.42 -11.18 34.93
CA GLU A 257 -8.52 -11.40 33.99
C GLU A 257 -8.45 -10.40 32.83
N ALA A 258 -8.86 -10.82 31.63
CA ALA A 258 -8.80 -10.00 30.43
C ALA A 258 -9.46 -8.60 30.58
N PRO A 259 -10.63 -8.44 31.24
CA PRO A 259 -11.20 -7.10 31.48
C PRO A 259 -10.37 -6.21 32.41
N ALA A 260 -9.59 -6.79 33.32
CA ALA A 260 -8.70 -6.04 34.20
C ALA A 260 -7.48 -5.53 33.43
N LEU A 261 -6.87 -6.38 32.61
CA LEU A 261 -5.79 -5.98 31.70
C LEU A 261 -6.25 -4.87 30.75
N HIS A 262 -7.42 -5.02 30.12
CA HIS A 262 -8.01 -3.98 29.25
C HIS A 262 -8.09 -2.60 29.92
N ARG A 263 -8.58 -2.56 31.17
CA ARG A 263 -8.68 -1.32 31.95
C ARG A 263 -7.29 -0.75 32.29
N GLN A 264 -6.34 -1.60 32.66
CA GLN A 264 -4.97 -1.19 32.95
C GLN A 264 -4.29 -0.56 31.72
N LEU A 265 -4.38 -1.21 30.57
CA LEU A 265 -3.84 -0.69 29.29
C LEU A 265 -4.50 0.63 28.89
N THR A 266 -5.81 0.76 29.13
CA THR A 266 -6.53 2.02 28.90
C THR A 266 -6.05 3.13 29.84
N GLN A 267 -5.83 2.81 31.12
CA GLN A 267 -5.37 3.79 32.11
C GLN A 267 -3.96 4.31 31.81
N TRP A 268 -3.05 3.43 31.39
CA TRP A 268 -1.67 3.84 31.07
C TRP A 268 -1.56 4.81 29.90
N GLN A 269 -2.51 4.79 28.97
CA GLN A 269 -2.49 5.66 27.79
C GLN A 269 -3.43 6.87 27.90
N SER A 270 -4.33 6.94 28.89
CA SER A 270 -5.31 8.03 28.96
C SER A 270 -4.71 9.38 29.41
N GLY A 271 -3.49 9.38 29.95
CA GLY A 271 -2.80 10.56 30.47
C GLY A 271 -1.74 11.18 29.54
N LEU A 272 -1.76 10.89 28.24
CA LEU A 272 -0.75 11.41 27.31
C LEU A 272 -1.00 12.89 26.98
N ASP A 273 -0.21 13.78 27.56
CA ASP A 273 -0.32 15.22 27.39
C ASP A 273 0.59 15.69 26.23
N TYR A 274 0.04 16.32 25.20
CA TYR A 274 0.85 16.77 24.06
C TYR A 274 1.57 18.11 24.30
N ASP A 275 1.17 18.87 25.32
CA ASP A 275 1.78 20.13 25.70
C ASP A 275 2.98 19.87 26.63
N ALA A 276 2.76 19.14 27.72
CA ALA A 276 3.76 18.90 28.76
C ALA A 276 4.47 17.52 28.65
N GLY A 277 3.81 16.54 28.04
CA GLY A 277 4.22 15.14 28.04
C GLY A 277 3.81 14.36 29.29
N PRO A 278 3.96 13.03 29.30
CA PRO A 278 4.53 12.22 28.21
C PRO A 278 3.60 12.09 27.00
N LEU A 279 4.19 11.95 25.82
CA LEU A 279 3.46 11.67 24.57
C LEU A 279 3.35 10.18 24.26
N TRP A 280 3.95 9.33 25.09
CA TRP A 280 3.96 7.89 24.90
C TRP A 280 4.23 7.13 26.20
N GLN A 281 3.82 5.88 26.24
CA GLN A 281 3.92 4.98 27.38
C GLN A 281 4.24 3.57 26.89
N VAL A 282 5.12 2.86 27.61
CA VAL A 282 5.47 1.46 27.32
C VAL A 282 5.25 0.59 28.54
N ALA A 283 4.78 -0.64 28.35
CA ALA A 283 4.67 -1.63 29.40
C ALA A 283 5.26 -2.99 28.97
N HIS A 284 6.02 -3.60 29.87
CA HIS A 284 6.49 -4.99 29.75
C HIS A 284 5.49 -5.91 30.46
N LEU A 285 4.82 -6.74 29.67
CA LEU A 285 3.81 -7.69 30.11
C LEU A 285 4.39 -9.11 30.09
N THR A 286 4.32 -9.79 31.24
CA THR A 286 4.88 -11.13 31.45
C THR A 286 3.81 -12.08 31.98
N GLY A 287 4.08 -13.39 32.07
CA GLY A 287 3.14 -14.35 32.67
C GLY A 287 2.07 -14.92 31.72
N TYR A 288 2.25 -14.74 30.41
CA TYR A 288 1.40 -15.40 29.41
C TYR A 288 1.67 -16.90 29.32
N ALA A 289 0.63 -17.67 28.99
CA ALA A 289 0.69 -19.13 28.96
C ALA A 289 1.65 -19.72 27.91
N ASP A 290 1.99 -18.96 26.86
CA ASP A 290 2.94 -19.37 25.83
C ASP A 290 4.41 -19.11 26.20
N GLY A 291 4.67 -18.60 27.41
CA GLY A 291 6.01 -18.31 27.92
C GLY A 291 6.69 -17.10 27.28
N ARG A 292 6.01 -16.38 26.36
CA ARG A 292 6.52 -15.18 25.70
C ARG A 292 6.06 -13.91 26.43
N ALA A 293 6.88 -12.87 26.39
CA ALA A 293 6.50 -11.56 26.90
C ALA A 293 5.87 -10.71 25.80
N ARG A 294 5.20 -9.62 26.20
CA ARG A 294 4.67 -8.59 25.31
C ARG A 294 5.20 -7.22 25.72
N LEU A 295 5.52 -6.39 24.74
CA LEU A 295 5.74 -4.96 24.90
C LEU A 295 4.52 -4.23 24.34
N PHE A 296 3.77 -3.61 25.25
CA PHE A 296 2.69 -2.69 24.90
C PHE A 296 3.28 -1.32 24.67
N PHE A 297 2.99 -0.74 23.51
CA PHE A 297 3.32 0.65 23.20
C PHE A 297 2.03 1.45 23.01
N ALA A 298 1.94 2.61 23.66
CA ALA A 298 0.94 3.61 23.39
C ALA A 298 1.61 4.95 23.08
N PHE A 299 1.17 5.61 22.01
CA PHE A 299 1.66 6.92 21.60
C PHE A 299 0.46 7.82 21.32
N HIS A 300 0.56 9.09 21.66
CA HIS A 300 -0.36 10.09 21.14
C HIS A 300 -0.23 10.11 19.61
N HIS A 301 -1.35 10.08 18.89
CA HIS A 301 -1.33 9.88 17.44
C HIS A 301 -0.55 10.98 16.69
N LEU A 302 -0.48 12.18 17.26
CA LEU A 302 0.31 13.30 16.73
C LEU A 302 1.79 12.96 16.42
N ILE A 303 2.37 11.93 17.04
CA ILE A 303 3.78 11.57 16.85
C ILE A 303 4.00 10.22 16.18
N ILE A 304 2.94 9.51 15.79
CA ILE A 304 3.03 8.14 15.31
C ILE A 304 2.03 7.84 14.18
N ASP A 305 2.39 6.89 13.33
CA ASP A 305 1.49 6.25 12.37
C ASP A 305 1.78 4.73 12.28
N ALA A 306 0.97 4.00 11.54
CA ALA A 306 1.09 2.54 11.40
C ALA A 306 2.39 2.09 10.69
N VAL A 307 3.05 2.97 9.91
CA VAL A 307 4.38 2.70 9.35
C VAL A 307 5.43 2.80 10.46
N SER A 308 5.31 3.82 11.31
CA SER A 308 6.19 4.08 12.45
C SER A 308 6.17 2.96 13.49
N TRP A 309 5.04 2.27 13.69
CA TRP A 309 4.98 1.11 14.60
C TRP A 309 6.02 0.05 14.25
N ARG A 310 6.20 -0.22 12.96
CA ARG A 310 7.13 -1.24 12.47
C ARG A 310 8.58 -0.80 12.62
N ILE A 311 8.86 0.49 12.42
CA ILE A 311 10.17 1.07 12.67
C ILE A 311 10.53 0.93 14.15
N ILE A 312 9.60 1.27 15.05
CA ILE A 312 9.78 1.13 16.49
C ILE A 312 10.00 -0.34 16.90
N ALA A 313 9.17 -1.25 16.40
CA ALA A 313 9.29 -2.68 16.72
C ALA A 313 10.63 -3.27 16.24
N GLU A 314 11.06 -2.93 15.01
CA GLU A 314 12.33 -3.38 14.45
C GLU A 314 13.54 -2.81 15.20
N ASP A 315 13.54 -1.51 15.50
CA ASP A 315 14.61 -0.88 16.27
C ASP A 315 14.71 -1.46 17.69
N MET A 316 13.57 -1.72 18.35
CA MET A 316 13.55 -2.39 19.65
C MET A 316 14.12 -3.80 19.59
N ARG A 317 13.76 -4.58 18.55
CA ARG A 317 14.33 -5.92 18.32
C ARG A 317 15.85 -5.85 18.16
N LEU A 318 16.36 -4.95 17.31
CA LEU A 318 17.79 -4.78 17.08
C LEU A 318 18.53 -4.41 18.38
N LEU A 319 18.02 -3.44 19.12
CA LEU A 319 18.61 -3.00 20.40
C LEU A 319 18.64 -4.13 21.43
N LEU A 320 17.54 -4.89 21.57
CA LEU A 320 17.45 -5.99 22.53
C LEU A 320 18.31 -7.21 22.14
N GLN A 321 18.71 -7.31 20.87
CA GLN A 321 19.70 -8.28 20.40
C GLN A 321 21.15 -7.76 20.47
N GLY A 322 21.36 -6.56 21.03
CA GLY A 322 22.69 -5.95 21.16
C GLY A 322 23.24 -5.37 19.85
N ALA A 323 22.41 -5.19 18.82
CA ALA A 323 22.82 -4.55 17.58
C ALA A 323 22.79 -3.02 17.71
N ALA A 324 23.70 -2.35 17.01
CA ALA A 324 23.67 -0.91 16.85
C ALA A 324 22.64 -0.51 15.77
N LEU A 325 21.95 0.61 15.98
CA LEU A 325 21.03 1.16 14.98
C LEU A 325 21.81 1.92 13.89
N PRO A 326 21.39 1.86 12.62
CA PRO A 326 22.07 2.55 11.52
C PRO A 326 21.98 4.08 11.66
N ALA A 327 22.68 4.86 10.84
CA ALA A 327 22.53 6.32 10.84
C ALA A 327 21.08 6.76 10.52
N LYS A 328 20.65 7.91 11.05
CA LYS A 328 19.28 8.41 10.89
C LYS A 328 18.97 8.71 9.43
N THR A 329 17.73 8.43 9.02
CA THR A 329 17.11 8.97 7.80
C THR A 329 16.76 10.45 7.98
N SER A 330 16.23 11.10 6.94
CA SER A 330 15.82 12.51 7.02
C SER A 330 14.80 12.74 8.13
N SER A 331 14.93 13.84 8.86
CA SER A 331 14.10 14.12 10.02
C SER A 331 12.65 14.42 9.63
N TYR A 332 11.72 14.24 10.59
CA TYR A 332 10.33 14.60 10.37
C TYR A 332 10.17 16.11 10.11
N ARG A 333 11.03 16.95 10.72
CA ARG A 333 11.12 18.40 10.42
C ARG A 333 11.56 18.69 8.97
N GLN A 334 12.52 17.94 8.42
CA GLN A 334 12.90 18.06 7.00
C GLN A 334 11.71 17.71 6.10
N TRP A 335 10.98 16.65 6.42
CA TRP A 335 9.77 16.27 5.69
C TRP A 335 8.68 17.34 5.75
N VAL A 336 8.40 17.89 6.94
CA VAL A 336 7.48 19.03 7.11
C VAL A 336 7.88 20.17 6.18
N SER A 337 9.16 20.51 6.12
CA SER A 337 9.67 21.60 5.27
C SER A 337 9.46 21.30 3.78
N ALA A 338 9.68 20.05 3.36
CA ALA A 338 9.44 19.61 1.99
C ALA A 338 7.96 19.67 1.60
N VAL A 339 7.04 19.29 2.49
CA VAL A 339 5.58 19.41 2.24
C VAL A 339 5.15 20.87 2.10
N HIS A 340 5.69 21.78 2.92
CA HIS A 340 5.42 23.21 2.78
C HIS A 340 5.98 23.78 1.46
N HIS A 341 7.17 23.33 1.06
CA HIS A 341 7.76 23.69 -0.23
C HIS A 341 6.92 23.15 -1.39
N TYR A 342 6.45 21.91 -1.30
CA TYR A 342 5.59 21.27 -2.30
C TYR A 342 4.40 22.15 -2.65
N ALA A 343 3.66 22.65 -1.65
CA ALA A 343 2.49 23.52 -1.86
C ALA A 343 2.82 24.81 -2.63
N ARG A 344 4.02 25.38 -2.48
CA ARG A 344 4.44 26.59 -3.21
C ARG A 344 4.66 26.32 -4.68
N HIS A 345 5.21 25.16 -5.01
CA HIS A 345 5.62 24.75 -6.36
C HIS A 345 4.56 23.94 -7.13
N HIS A 346 3.48 23.50 -6.46
CA HIS A 346 2.44 22.65 -7.05
C HIS A 346 1.05 23.31 -7.10
N GLN A 347 1.00 24.65 -7.18
CA GLN A 347 -0.27 25.39 -7.26
C GLN A 347 -1.11 25.06 -8.52
N GLN A 348 -0.49 24.51 -9.57
CA GLN A 348 -1.19 23.99 -10.75
C GLN A 348 -2.16 22.83 -10.45
N GLU A 349 -2.07 22.19 -9.27
CA GLU A 349 -3.02 21.15 -8.87
C GLU A 349 -4.34 21.71 -8.34
N VAL A 350 -4.41 23.01 -8.00
CA VAL A 350 -5.61 23.63 -7.42
C VAL A 350 -6.86 23.39 -8.29
N PRO A 351 -6.82 23.59 -9.63
CA PRO A 351 -7.97 23.30 -10.50
C PRO A 351 -8.36 21.82 -10.56
N TYR A 352 -7.45 20.88 -10.29
CA TYR A 352 -7.79 19.48 -10.14
C TYR A 352 -8.61 19.24 -8.87
N TRP A 353 -8.12 19.71 -7.72
CA TRP A 353 -8.79 19.53 -6.43
C TRP A 353 -10.14 20.25 -6.35
N GLN A 354 -10.26 21.44 -6.95
CA GLN A 354 -11.54 22.16 -7.06
C GLN A 354 -12.57 21.38 -7.88
N ARG A 355 -12.16 20.74 -8.99
CA ARG A 355 -13.04 19.87 -9.78
C ARG A 355 -13.44 18.60 -9.04
N VAL A 356 -12.51 18.01 -8.28
CA VAL A 356 -12.81 16.85 -7.44
C VAL A 356 -13.89 17.17 -6.42
N MET A 357 -13.88 18.37 -5.85
CA MET A 357 -14.86 18.81 -4.84
C MET A 357 -16.09 19.52 -5.44
N ALA A 358 -16.16 19.65 -6.76
CA ALA A 358 -17.29 20.28 -7.43
C ALA A 358 -18.56 19.45 -7.19
N ASP A 359 -19.69 20.14 -7.00
CA ASP A 359 -20.99 19.50 -6.74
C ASP A 359 -21.00 18.57 -5.52
N LYS A 360 -20.10 18.79 -4.54
CA LYS A 360 -20.14 18.08 -3.26
C LYS A 360 -21.47 18.37 -2.57
N ALA A 361 -22.35 17.38 -2.61
CA ALA A 361 -23.64 17.46 -1.95
C ALA A 361 -23.49 17.51 -0.41
N PRO A 362 -24.44 18.18 0.28
CA PRO A 362 -24.43 18.25 1.73
C PRO A 362 -24.53 16.86 2.36
N SER A 363 -23.93 16.70 3.54
CA SER A 363 -24.08 15.49 4.34
C SER A 363 -25.51 15.42 4.89
N PRO A 364 -26.16 14.24 4.89
CA PRO A 364 -27.42 14.04 5.59
C PRO A 364 -27.26 14.25 7.11
N PRO A 365 -28.38 14.41 7.84
CA PRO A 365 -28.35 14.49 9.30
C PRO A 365 -27.70 13.24 9.90
N ARG A 366 -27.01 13.43 11.01
CA ARG A 366 -26.30 12.37 11.74
C ARG A 366 -27.20 11.82 12.84
N GLU A 367 -27.19 10.50 13.00
CA GLU A 367 -27.82 9.76 14.08
C GLU A 367 -26.78 9.19 15.05
N ALA A 368 -27.23 8.41 16.05
CA ALA A 368 -26.37 7.75 17.01
C ALA A 368 -25.34 6.87 16.31
N ALA A 369 -24.07 7.00 16.69
CA ALA A 369 -22.98 6.22 16.12
C ALA A 369 -23.16 4.72 16.40
N GLY A 370 -23.05 3.91 15.37
CA GLY A 370 -23.04 2.45 15.42
C GLY A 370 -21.81 1.86 14.75
N GLN A 371 -21.39 0.67 15.18
CA GLN A 371 -20.28 -0.07 14.59
C GLN A 371 -20.79 -1.35 13.94
N HIS A 372 -20.38 -1.59 12.70
CA HIS A 372 -20.75 -2.77 11.93
C HIS A 372 -19.49 -3.48 11.42
N ARG A 373 -19.62 -4.76 11.12
CA ARG A 373 -18.57 -5.57 10.53
C ARG A 373 -19.11 -6.33 9.32
N LEU A 374 -18.29 -6.43 8.29
CA LEU A 374 -18.51 -7.35 7.17
C LEU A 374 -17.21 -8.11 6.89
N ALA A 375 -17.33 -9.33 6.37
CA ALA A 375 -16.18 -10.17 6.04
C ALA A 375 -16.47 -10.98 4.78
N LEU A 376 -15.50 -11.05 3.88
CA LEU A 376 -15.56 -11.94 2.73
C LEU A 376 -15.07 -13.33 3.12
N SER A 377 -15.54 -14.35 2.40
CA SER A 377 -14.97 -15.70 2.51
C SER A 377 -13.48 -15.70 2.16
N ALA A 378 -12.74 -16.68 2.70
CA ALA A 378 -11.32 -16.83 2.39
C ALA A 378 -11.09 -17.05 0.87
N ALA A 379 -11.99 -17.80 0.22
CA ALA A 379 -11.94 -18.03 -1.22
C ALA A 379 -12.12 -16.74 -2.04
N LEU A 380 -13.12 -15.91 -1.70
CA LEU A 380 -13.31 -14.62 -2.38
C LEU A 380 -12.15 -13.65 -2.12
N THR A 381 -11.60 -13.67 -0.90
CA THR A 381 -10.43 -12.87 -0.54
C THR A 381 -9.21 -13.30 -1.37
N GLU A 382 -8.99 -14.60 -1.52
CA GLU A 382 -7.91 -15.13 -2.37
C GLU A 382 -8.09 -14.74 -3.84
N THR A 383 -9.31 -14.86 -4.38
CA THR A 383 -9.64 -14.42 -5.74
C THR A 383 -9.37 -12.92 -5.92
N LEU A 384 -9.79 -12.08 -4.97
CA LEU A 384 -9.52 -10.64 -4.99
C LEU A 384 -8.01 -10.35 -5.05
N LEU A 385 -7.24 -11.01 -4.19
CA LEU A 385 -5.80 -10.76 -4.05
C LEU A 385 -5.00 -11.26 -5.24
N ARG A 386 -5.37 -12.41 -5.84
CA ARG A 386 -4.51 -13.12 -6.81
C ARG A 386 -5.00 -13.07 -8.25
N GLU A 387 -6.31 -12.97 -8.47
CA GLU A 387 -6.89 -13.20 -9.80
C GLU A 387 -7.64 -11.99 -10.33
N ALA A 388 -8.53 -11.38 -9.51
CA ALA A 388 -9.46 -10.37 -9.98
C ALA A 388 -8.76 -9.13 -10.56
N ASN A 389 -7.61 -8.76 -9.99
CA ASN A 389 -6.83 -7.61 -10.44
C ASN A 389 -6.32 -7.74 -11.88
N ALA A 390 -6.05 -8.96 -12.34
CA ALA A 390 -5.57 -9.21 -13.70
C ALA A 390 -6.63 -8.89 -14.77
N GLY A 391 -7.92 -8.80 -14.40
CA GLY A 391 -9.01 -8.53 -15.34
C GLY A 391 -8.93 -7.13 -15.95
N TYR A 392 -8.51 -6.13 -15.16
CA TYR A 392 -8.46 -4.74 -15.61
C TYR A 392 -7.11 -4.08 -15.29
N HIS A 393 -6.09 -4.88 -15.00
CA HIS A 393 -4.77 -4.42 -14.53
C HIS A 393 -4.89 -3.44 -13.35
N THR A 394 -5.72 -3.79 -12.38
CA THR A 394 -6.01 -2.95 -11.21
C THR A 394 -5.07 -3.26 -10.05
N GLU A 395 -5.05 -2.33 -9.09
CA GLU A 395 -4.66 -2.59 -7.70
C GLU A 395 -5.90 -2.90 -6.85
N ILE A 396 -5.70 -3.48 -5.67
CA ILE A 396 -6.81 -3.87 -4.78
C ILE A 396 -7.76 -2.69 -4.46
N ASN A 397 -7.21 -1.51 -4.21
CA ASN A 397 -8.00 -0.31 -3.92
C ASN A 397 -8.90 0.10 -5.09
N ASP A 398 -8.50 -0.15 -6.34
CA ASP A 398 -9.37 0.17 -7.48
C ASP A 398 -10.64 -0.69 -7.41
N LEU A 399 -10.52 -1.99 -7.13
CA LEU A 399 -11.66 -2.90 -7.00
C LEU A 399 -12.52 -2.61 -5.77
N LEU A 400 -11.90 -2.36 -4.61
CA LEU A 400 -12.63 -2.04 -3.39
C LEU A 400 -13.41 -0.72 -3.52
N LEU A 401 -12.80 0.30 -4.13
CA LEU A 401 -13.46 1.57 -4.36
C LEU A 401 -14.52 1.50 -5.47
N SER A 402 -14.38 0.60 -6.44
CA SER A 402 -15.47 0.32 -7.38
C SER A 402 -16.66 -0.35 -6.72
N ALA A 403 -16.43 -1.28 -5.79
CA ALA A 403 -17.50 -1.87 -4.98
C ALA A 403 -18.21 -0.80 -4.14
N LEU A 404 -17.44 0.08 -3.49
CA LEU A 404 -18.00 1.21 -2.75
C LEU A 404 -18.80 2.16 -3.66
N THR A 405 -18.27 2.47 -4.85
CA THR A 405 -18.95 3.30 -5.86
C THR A 405 -20.31 2.74 -6.26
N LEU A 406 -20.43 1.41 -6.37
CA LEU A 406 -21.69 0.72 -6.70
C LEU A 406 -22.67 0.66 -5.51
N ALA A 407 -22.16 0.69 -4.28
CA ALA A 407 -22.97 0.56 -3.06
C ALA A 407 -23.59 1.88 -2.60
N LEU A 408 -22.84 2.98 -2.67
CA LEU A 408 -23.26 4.30 -2.17
C LEU A 408 -24.60 4.81 -2.75
N PRO A 409 -24.96 4.59 -4.03
CA PRO A 409 -26.25 4.99 -4.57
C PRO A 409 -27.46 4.36 -3.86
N ALA A 410 -27.31 3.18 -3.23
CA ALA A 410 -28.39 2.55 -2.47
C ALA A 410 -28.80 3.36 -1.22
N CYS A 411 -27.89 4.20 -0.70
CA CYS A 411 -28.11 4.99 0.51
C CYS A 411 -28.36 6.46 0.21
N PHE A 412 -27.66 7.01 -0.78
CA PHE A 412 -27.66 8.44 -1.06
C PHE A 412 -28.43 8.81 -2.33
N SER A 413 -28.98 7.83 -3.06
CA SER A 413 -29.80 8.02 -4.27
C SER A 413 -29.13 8.91 -5.33
N ARG A 414 -27.80 8.84 -5.43
CA ARG A 414 -27.00 9.63 -6.36
C ARG A 414 -25.84 8.80 -6.94
N PRO A 415 -25.52 8.96 -8.23
CA PRO A 415 -24.44 8.22 -8.88
C PRO A 415 -23.06 8.74 -8.51
N VAL A 416 -22.96 10.00 -8.07
CA VAL A 416 -21.70 10.66 -7.71
C VAL A 416 -21.63 10.82 -6.19
N ASN A 417 -20.55 10.35 -5.59
CA ASN A 417 -20.27 10.50 -4.16
C ASN A 417 -18.83 10.94 -3.94
N HIS A 418 -18.63 11.79 -2.95
CA HIS A 418 -17.30 12.23 -2.55
C HIS A 418 -16.92 11.51 -1.27
N ILE A 419 -15.70 10.98 -1.23
CA ILE A 419 -15.17 10.30 -0.06
C ILE A 419 -13.77 10.82 0.25
N ILE A 420 -13.31 10.58 1.46
CA ILE A 420 -11.95 10.78 1.91
C ILE A 420 -11.18 9.48 1.68
N LEU A 421 -9.97 9.60 1.12
CA LEU A 421 -8.95 8.57 1.17
C LEU A 421 -7.78 9.00 2.04
N GLU A 422 -7.16 8.00 2.65
CA GLU A 422 -5.91 8.15 3.39
C GLU A 422 -4.75 7.56 2.57
N GLY A 423 -3.64 8.30 2.53
CA GLY A 423 -2.35 7.82 2.02
C GLY A 423 -1.33 7.77 3.15
N HIS A 424 -0.29 6.97 2.99
CA HIS A 424 0.78 6.87 3.99
C HIS A 424 1.62 8.17 4.12
N GLY A 425 1.55 9.07 3.13
CA GLY A 425 2.18 10.39 3.16
C GLY A 425 3.71 10.39 3.18
N ARG A 426 4.33 9.40 2.53
CA ARG A 426 5.79 9.23 2.39
C ARG A 426 6.16 9.14 0.90
N GLU A 427 5.51 9.96 0.09
CA GLU A 427 5.70 9.98 -1.36
C GLU A 427 7.06 10.54 -1.73
N SER A 428 7.57 10.17 -2.91
CA SER A 428 8.84 10.70 -3.43
C SER A 428 8.68 12.12 -3.98
N ILE A 429 8.47 13.11 -3.11
CA ILE A 429 8.33 14.53 -3.49
C ILE A 429 9.64 15.31 -3.53
N ASP A 430 10.69 14.80 -2.88
CA ASP A 430 12.03 15.39 -2.84
C ASP A 430 13.08 14.27 -2.93
N SER A 431 13.92 14.30 -3.97
CA SER A 431 14.93 13.27 -4.20
C SER A 431 16.11 13.32 -3.21
N THR A 432 16.23 14.38 -2.40
CA THR A 432 17.29 14.56 -1.40
C THR A 432 16.90 14.04 -0.02
N LEU A 433 15.63 13.65 0.15
CA LEU A 433 15.10 13.12 1.40
C LEU A 433 14.89 11.61 1.34
N ASP A 434 15.04 10.99 2.50
CA ASP A 434 14.60 9.63 2.75
C ASP A 434 13.89 9.61 4.10
N VAL A 435 12.64 9.19 4.13
CA VAL A 435 11.82 9.11 5.35
C VAL A 435 11.44 7.67 5.68
N SER A 436 12.12 6.66 5.13
CA SER A 436 11.76 5.25 5.31
C SER A 436 11.86 4.75 6.75
N GLU A 437 12.73 5.35 7.57
CA GLU A 437 12.95 4.99 8.99
C GLU A 437 12.56 6.13 9.94
N THR A 438 11.84 7.14 9.44
CA THR A 438 11.48 8.32 10.23
C THR A 438 10.16 8.11 10.95
N VAL A 439 10.15 8.23 12.28
CA VAL A 439 8.95 8.16 13.10
C VAL A 439 8.19 9.49 13.08
N GLY A 440 6.87 9.45 12.96
CA GLY A 440 5.99 10.62 12.92
C GLY A 440 4.59 10.28 12.40
N TRP A 441 3.69 11.27 12.34
CA TRP A 441 2.36 11.10 11.75
C TRP A 441 2.33 11.64 10.32
N PHE A 442 2.62 10.79 9.33
CA PHE A 442 2.79 11.22 7.94
C PHE A 442 1.49 11.27 7.13
N THR A 443 0.41 10.66 7.63
CA THR A 443 -0.83 10.40 6.88
C THR A 443 -1.28 11.61 6.05
N THR A 444 -1.48 11.38 4.76
CA THR A 444 -2.14 12.35 3.87
C THR A 444 -3.61 12.03 3.77
N VAL A 445 -4.44 13.07 3.79
CA VAL A 445 -5.88 12.95 3.65
C VAL A 445 -6.33 13.79 2.46
N TYR A 446 -7.07 13.19 1.53
CA TYR A 446 -7.51 13.87 0.32
C TYR A 446 -8.87 13.34 -0.16
N PRO A 447 -9.68 14.18 -0.80
CA PRO A 447 -10.95 13.75 -1.35
C PRO A 447 -10.75 13.03 -2.69
N VAL A 448 -11.66 12.11 -2.99
CA VAL A 448 -11.86 11.59 -4.34
C VAL A 448 -13.34 11.63 -4.71
N ARG A 449 -13.58 11.71 -6.02
CA ARG A 449 -14.92 11.73 -6.60
C ARG A 449 -15.21 10.37 -7.22
N LEU A 450 -16.06 9.59 -6.56
CA LEU A 450 -16.53 8.30 -7.05
C LEU A 450 -17.78 8.52 -7.90
N GLU A 451 -17.74 8.05 -9.14
CA GLU A 451 -18.86 8.13 -10.08
C GLU A 451 -19.22 6.74 -10.60
N MET A 452 -20.43 6.30 -10.28
CA MET A 452 -21.00 5.06 -10.80
C MET A 452 -21.26 5.20 -12.31
N GLN A 453 -20.67 4.29 -13.08
CA GLN A 453 -20.88 4.18 -14.51
C GLN A 453 -21.95 3.12 -14.82
N GLN A 454 -22.38 3.05 -16.08
CA GLN A 454 -23.29 2.00 -16.54
C GLN A 454 -22.59 0.63 -16.52
N GLY A 455 -22.85 -0.14 -15.46
CA GLY A 455 -22.33 -1.49 -15.28
C GLY A 455 -21.02 -1.55 -14.49
N VAL A 456 -20.69 -2.77 -14.05
CA VAL A 456 -19.57 -3.04 -13.14
C VAL A 456 -18.22 -2.80 -13.82
N ALA A 457 -18.03 -3.33 -15.03
CA ALA A 457 -16.79 -3.17 -15.79
C ALA A 457 -16.44 -1.69 -16.06
N ALA A 458 -17.43 -0.91 -16.49
CA ALA A 458 -17.24 0.52 -16.73
C ALA A 458 -16.91 1.28 -15.44
N THR A 459 -17.53 0.89 -14.32
CA THR A 459 -17.22 1.48 -13.01
C THR A 459 -15.80 1.13 -12.57
N ILE A 460 -15.36 -0.13 -12.74
CA ILE A 460 -13.96 -0.55 -12.45
C ILE A 460 -12.96 0.29 -13.22
N ILE A 461 -13.14 0.38 -14.54
CA ILE A 461 -12.24 1.16 -15.41
C ILE A 461 -12.23 2.63 -14.99
N HIS A 462 -13.40 3.23 -14.76
CA HIS A 462 -13.49 4.64 -14.39
C HIS A 462 -12.85 4.93 -13.02
N THR A 463 -13.13 4.10 -12.00
CA THR A 463 -12.52 4.22 -10.68
C THR A 463 -11.00 4.11 -10.77
N LYS A 464 -10.47 3.11 -11.50
CA LYS A 464 -9.03 2.94 -11.73
C LYS A 464 -8.43 4.19 -12.34
N GLU A 465 -8.95 4.68 -13.47
CA GLU A 465 -8.39 5.85 -14.16
C GLU A 465 -8.47 7.11 -13.30
N MET A 466 -9.56 7.29 -12.54
CA MET A 466 -9.69 8.40 -11.59
C MET A 466 -8.60 8.34 -10.52
N LEU A 467 -8.33 7.17 -9.95
CA LEU A 467 -7.29 6.97 -8.93
C LEU A 467 -5.87 7.21 -9.50
N ARG A 468 -5.62 6.83 -10.76
CA ARG A 468 -4.33 7.11 -11.44
C ARG A 468 -4.16 8.60 -11.77
N ALA A 469 -5.25 9.34 -11.94
CA ALA A 469 -5.22 10.77 -12.18
C ALA A 469 -4.94 11.61 -10.92
N VAL A 470 -4.99 11.02 -9.71
CA VAL A 470 -4.69 11.69 -8.45
C VAL A 470 -3.21 12.15 -8.43
N PRO A 471 -2.93 13.46 -8.39
CA PRO A 471 -1.56 13.97 -8.34
C PRO A 471 -0.83 13.48 -7.09
N HIS A 472 0.35 12.88 -7.27
CA HIS A 472 1.24 12.46 -6.20
C HIS A 472 0.53 11.80 -5.01
N LYS A 473 -0.44 10.91 -5.30
CA LYS A 473 -1.21 10.17 -4.28
C LYS A 473 -1.83 11.07 -3.20
N GLY A 474 -2.20 12.30 -3.57
CA GLY A 474 -2.93 13.23 -2.70
C GLY A 474 -2.07 14.11 -1.79
N MET A 475 -0.74 14.07 -1.93
CA MET A 475 0.18 14.96 -1.18
C MET A 475 -0.22 16.43 -1.25
N GLY A 476 -0.69 16.88 -2.42
CA GLY A 476 -0.99 18.27 -2.66
C GLY A 476 -2.23 18.80 -1.94
N TYR A 477 -3.27 17.98 -1.69
CA TYR A 477 -4.54 18.49 -1.17
C TYR A 477 -4.38 19.18 0.18
N GLY A 478 -3.91 18.45 1.20
CA GLY A 478 -3.72 19.00 2.54
C GLY A 478 -2.66 20.11 2.57
N ALA A 479 -1.58 19.97 1.80
CA ALA A 479 -0.51 20.96 1.72
C ALA A 479 -1.01 22.29 1.11
N LEU A 480 -1.82 22.24 0.05
CA LEU A 480 -2.42 23.41 -0.58
C LEU A 480 -3.53 24.03 0.28
N GLN A 481 -4.31 23.23 1.01
CA GLN A 481 -5.30 23.72 1.97
C GLN A 481 -4.61 24.47 3.12
N GLN A 482 -3.58 23.88 3.73
CA GLN A 482 -2.76 24.52 4.76
C GLN A 482 -2.11 25.82 4.27
N ALA A 483 -1.70 25.88 3.00
CA ALA A 483 -1.17 27.09 2.36
C ALA A 483 -2.24 28.13 1.97
N GLY A 484 -3.52 27.90 2.29
CA GLY A 484 -4.64 28.79 1.98
C GLY A 484 -5.01 28.85 0.50
N LYS A 485 -4.62 27.85 -0.30
CA LYS A 485 -4.89 27.76 -1.75
C LYS A 485 -6.14 26.96 -2.07
N LEU A 486 -6.59 26.12 -1.14
CA LEU A 486 -7.84 25.37 -1.20
C LEU A 486 -8.70 25.70 0.02
N ALA A 487 -10.01 25.62 -0.15
CA ALA A 487 -10.99 25.87 0.91
C ALA A 487 -12.11 24.82 0.84
N GLY A 488 -12.87 24.72 1.93
CA GLY A 488 -14.01 23.82 2.07
C GLY A 488 -13.69 22.56 2.85
N ASP A 489 -14.74 21.97 3.42
CA ASP A 489 -14.62 20.79 4.28
C ASP A 489 -14.50 19.51 3.45
N LEU A 490 -13.74 18.56 3.98
CA LEU A 490 -13.67 17.21 3.45
C LEU A 490 -15.05 16.51 3.46
N PRO A 491 -15.27 15.50 2.60
CA PRO A 491 -16.52 14.74 2.59
C PRO A 491 -16.77 13.98 3.90
N GLY A 492 -18.04 13.67 4.20
CA GLY A 492 -18.40 12.94 5.43
C GLY A 492 -18.17 11.43 5.40
N ILE A 493 -17.60 10.87 4.32
CA ILE A 493 -17.39 9.43 4.16
C ILE A 493 -15.90 9.18 4.04
N SER A 494 -15.34 8.30 4.87
CA SER A 494 -13.94 7.88 4.79
C SER A 494 -13.82 6.42 4.38
N PHE A 495 -12.82 6.11 3.56
CA PHE A 495 -12.44 4.76 3.21
C PHE A 495 -10.94 4.56 3.35
N ASN A 496 -10.54 3.52 4.09
CA ASN A 496 -9.16 3.13 4.26
C ASN A 496 -9.00 1.61 4.13
N TYR A 497 -7.91 1.18 3.48
CA TYR A 497 -7.52 -0.21 3.38
C TYR A 497 -6.09 -0.38 3.92
N LEU A 498 -5.96 -1.13 5.01
CA LEU A 498 -4.73 -1.26 5.80
C LEU A 498 -3.78 -2.35 5.28
N GLY A 499 -4.13 -3.03 4.18
CA GLY A 499 -3.35 -4.15 3.64
C GLY A 499 -3.62 -5.47 4.35
N GLN A 500 -2.63 -6.35 4.31
CA GLN A 500 -2.67 -7.65 5.00
C GLN A 500 -2.03 -7.54 6.39
N LEU A 501 -2.83 -7.78 7.42
CA LEU A 501 -2.43 -7.78 8.82
C LEU A 501 -2.17 -9.24 9.27
N GLY A 502 -0.99 -9.51 9.83
CA GLY A 502 -0.65 -10.83 10.41
C GLY A 502 0.11 -11.81 9.51
N GLY A 503 0.71 -11.36 8.40
CA GLY A 503 1.61 -12.18 7.55
C GLY A 503 3.08 -12.16 7.99
N GLU A 504 3.35 -12.02 9.30
CA GLU A 504 4.71 -11.79 9.80
C GLU A 504 5.51 -13.09 9.84
N ALA A 505 6.26 -13.34 8.76
CA ALA A 505 7.44 -14.21 8.81
C ALA A 505 8.60 -13.45 9.48
N GLY A 506 8.40 -12.99 10.73
CA GLY A 506 9.51 -12.63 11.61
C GLY A 506 10.15 -13.89 12.20
N PRO A 507 11.29 -13.79 12.90
CA PRO A 507 11.67 -14.82 13.86
C PRO A 507 10.46 -15.07 14.77
N GLN A 508 10.10 -16.33 15.05
CA GLN A 508 8.86 -16.69 15.75
C GLN A 508 8.61 -15.91 17.05
N ASP A 509 9.66 -15.35 17.65
CA ASP A 509 9.61 -14.63 18.90
C ASP A 509 9.37 -13.12 18.75
N TRP A 510 9.56 -12.51 17.58
CA TRP A 510 9.46 -11.05 17.37
C TRP A 510 8.43 -10.69 16.31
N SER A 511 7.24 -10.28 16.74
CA SER A 511 6.13 -9.95 15.85
C SER A 511 5.15 -8.95 16.48
N LEU A 512 4.53 -8.10 15.67
CA LEU A 512 3.33 -7.37 16.09
C LEU A 512 2.18 -8.35 16.26
N THR A 513 1.44 -8.22 17.35
CA THR A 513 0.31 -9.10 17.66
C THR A 513 -1.00 -8.34 17.67
N SER A 514 -2.10 -9.08 17.58
CA SER A 514 -3.46 -8.54 17.71
C SER A 514 -3.98 -8.62 19.15
N ASP A 515 -3.09 -8.61 20.14
CA ASP A 515 -3.45 -8.56 21.56
C ASP A 515 -4.24 -7.27 21.86
N ASP A 516 -5.05 -7.32 22.92
CA ASP A 516 -5.77 -6.15 23.41
C ASP A 516 -4.80 -5.02 23.75
N CYS A 517 -5.14 -3.80 23.32
CA CYS A 517 -4.36 -2.59 23.54
C CYS A 517 -5.16 -1.54 24.35
N GLY A 518 -6.29 -1.92 24.96
CA GLY A 518 -7.16 -1.00 25.67
C GLY A 518 -7.93 -0.06 24.74
N VAL A 519 -8.45 1.04 25.29
CA VAL A 519 -9.16 2.08 24.54
C VAL A 519 -8.15 3.14 24.09
N MET A 520 -7.92 3.22 22.78
CA MET A 520 -6.95 4.14 22.17
C MET A 520 -7.46 5.59 22.04
N ILE A 521 -8.77 5.76 21.81
CA ILE A 521 -9.40 7.07 21.65
C ILE A 521 -10.53 7.19 22.67
N ALA A 522 -10.56 8.29 23.43
CA ALA A 522 -11.64 8.56 24.37
C ALA A 522 -13.01 8.51 23.68
N ARG A 523 -14.01 7.93 24.34
CA ARG A 523 -15.35 7.72 23.77
C ARG A 523 -16.07 9.04 23.48
N GLU A 524 -15.70 10.09 24.19
CA GLU A 524 -16.19 11.46 24.05
C GLU A 524 -15.67 12.14 22.77
N ASN A 525 -14.54 11.66 22.21
CA ASN A 525 -14.00 12.15 20.94
C ASN A 525 -14.76 11.53 19.77
N VAL A 526 -16.00 11.99 19.54
CA VAL A 526 -16.86 11.47 18.48
C VAL A 526 -16.33 11.92 17.12
N SER A 527 -16.06 10.96 16.22
CA SER A 527 -15.65 11.24 14.84
C SER A 527 -16.70 12.13 14.13
N PRO A 528 -16.31 13.12 13.31
CA PRO A 528 -17.26 13.92 12.53
C PRO A 528 -17.82 13.17 11.32
N LEU A 529 -17.30 11.98 11.01
CA LEU A 529 -17.68 11.21 9.83
C LEU A 529 -19.10 10.64 9.94
N LEU A 530 -19.75 10.55 8.78
CA LEU A 530 -21.03 9.87 8.59
C LEU A 530 -20.83 8.37 8.37
N LEU A 531 -19.82 8.01 7.60
CA LEU A 531 -19.37 6.65 7.38
C LEU A 531 -17.84 6.61 7.48
N ASP A 532 -17.32 5.69 8.26
CA ASP A 532 -15.88 5.44 8.41
C ASP A 532 -15.60 3.96 8.15
N ILE A 533 -15.03 3.66 6.98
CA ILE A 533 -14.91 2.30 6.45
C ILE A 533 -13.43 1.90 6.46
N ASN A 534 -13.06 0.98 7.35
CA ASN A 534 -11.68 0.53 7.52
C ASN A 534 -11.59 -0.96 7.21
N GLY A 535 -10.83 -1.32 6.18
CA GLY A 535 -10.66 -2.70 5.71
C GLY A 535 -9.25 -3.25 5.92
N ALA A 536 -9.15 -4.53 6.23
CA ALA A 536 -7.88 -5.25 6.29
C ALA A 536 -8.07 -6.74 5.98
N VAL A 537 -7.03 -7.40 5.48
CA VAL A 537 -7.02 -8.86 5.37
C VAL A 537 -6.41 -9.42 6.65
N GLN A 538 -7.16 -10.25 7.38
CA GLN A 538 -6.72 -10.91 8.60
C GLN A 538 -7.13 -12.38 8.56
N ALA A 539 -6.21 -13.28 8.94
CA ALA A 539 -6.43 -14.73 8.89
C ALA A 539 -6.97 -15.23 7.52
N GLY A 540 -6.47 -14.64 6.42
CA GLY A 540 -6.87 -15.00 5.06
C GLY A 540 -8.23 -14.47 4.60
N GLN A 541 -8.90 -13.63 5.40
CA GLN A 541 -10.20 -13.05 5.07
C GLN A 541 -10.12 -11.52 5.04
N LEU A 542 -10.68 -10.89 3.99
CA LEU A 542 -10.91 -9.45 3.97
C LEU A 542 -12.06 -9.12 4.90
N GLN A 543 -11.80 -8.26 5.88
CA GLN A 543 -12.79 -7.79 6.85
C GLN A 543 -12.84 -6.27 6.82
N PHE A 544 -14.03 -5.70 6.98
CA PHE A 544 -14.20 -4.26 7.22
C PHE A 544 -14.90 -4.01 8.55
N SER A 545 -14.45 -2.96 9.22
CA SER A 545 -15.20 -2.30 10.27
C SER A 545 -15.78 -0.99 9.74
N VAL A 546 -17.08 -0.79 9.93
CA VAL A 546 -17.82 0.37 9.44
C VAL A 546 -18.42 1.10 10.63
N GLY A 547 -17.87 2.28 10.95
CA GLY A 547 -18.52 3.24 11.82
C GLY A 547 -19.59 4.00 11.03
N SER A 548 -20.82 4.08 11.53
CA SER A 548 -21.94 4.73 10.85
C SER A 548 -22.69 5.67 11.79
N CYS A 549 -22.98 6.88 11.30
CA CYS A 549 -23.95 7.81 11.88
C CYS A 549 -25.17 7.98 10.97
N LEU A 550 -25.42 7.04 10.04
CA LEU A 550 -26.68 6.96 9.30
C LEU A 550 -27.76 6.30 10.17
N SER A 551 -29.03 6.39 9.73
CA SER A 551 -30.09 5.60 10.36
C SER A 551 -29.80 4.10 10.29
N ALA A 552 -30.37 3.33 11.22
CA ALA A 552 -30.16 1.89 11.28
C ALA A 552 -30.57 1.19 9.96
N SER A 553 -31.68 1.63 9.35
CA SER A 553 -32.15 1.09 8.07
C SER A 553 -31.22 1.44 6.91
N GLN A 554 -30.77 2.69 6.82
CA GLN A 554 -29.80 3.12 5.79
C GLN A 554 -28.46 2.41 5.95
N THR A 555 -28.01 2.20 7.18
CA THR A 555 -26.76 1.47 7.46
C THR A 555 -26.89 0.01 7.04
N GLN A 556 -28.00 -0.66 7.33
CA GLN A 556 -28.22 -2.04 6.89
C GLN A 556 -28.26 -2.15 5.36
N VAL A 557 -28.95 -1.22 4.68
CA VAL A 557 -28.95 -1.13 3.21
C VAL A 557 -27.53 -0.94 2.67
N PHE A 558 -26.73 -0.06 3.28
CA PHE A 558 -25.34 0.16 2.89
C PHE A 558 -24.52 -1.12 2.98
N ILE A 559 -24.55 -1.79 4.14
CA ILE A 559 -23.74 -2.98 4.40
C ILE A 559 -24.08 -4.09 3.39
N MET A 560 -25.37 -4.36 3.18
CA MET A 560 -25.81 -5.36 2.21
C MET A 560 -25.40 -4.99 0.77
N ALA A 561 -25.57 -3.72 0.38
CA ALA A 561 -25.18 -3.26 -0.94
C ALA A 561 -23.66 -3.34 -1.16
N PHE A 562 -22.88 -3.03 -0.13
CA PHE A 562 -21.41 -3.06 -0.21
C PHE A 562 -20.88 -4.49 -0.28
N GLU A 563 -21.41 -5.41 0.52
CA GLU A 563 -21.07 -6.83 0.45
C GLU A 563 -21.38 -7.42 -0.94
N GLN A 564 -22.59 -7.19 -1.46
CA GLN A 564 -22.97 -7.64 -2.80
C GLN A 564 -22.10 -7.02 -3.91
N ALA A 565 -21.76 -5.74 -3.77
CA ALA A 565 -20.90 -5.06 -4.74
C ALA A 565 -19.47 -5.62 -4.74
N LEU A 566 -18.92 -5.97 -3.57
CA LEU A 566 -17.60 -6.60 -3.45
C LEU A 566 -17.57 -7.93 -4.21
N GLU A 567 -18.53 -8.82 -3.95
CA GLU A 567 -18.62 -10.12 -4.64
C GLU A 567 -18.73 -9.93 -6.16
N LYS A 568 -19.57 -9.00 -6.60
CA LYS A 568 -19.81 -8.73 -8.02
C LYS A 568 -18.58 -8.18 -8.73
N VAL A 569 -17.86 -7.24 -8.09
CA VAL A 569 -16.62 -6.67 -8.63
C VAL A 569 -15.53 -7.74 -8.73
N ILE A 570 -15.34 -8.54 -7.67
CA ILE A 570 -14.34 -9.62 -7.65
C ILE A 570 -14.61 -10.64 -8.75
N THR A 571 -15.86 -11.11 -8.86
CA THR A 571 -16.27 -12.09 -9.88
C THR A 571 -16.12 -11.53 -11.30
N THR A 572 -16.48 -10.25 -11.50
CA THR A 572 -16.32 -9.57 -12.80
C THR A 572 -14.84 -9.44 -13.17
N GLY A 573 -13.99 -9.06 -12.22
CA GLY A 573 -12.53 -8.99 -12.41
C GLY A 573 -11.93 -10.35 -12.77
N GLN A 574 -12.30 -11.40 -12.02
CA GLN A 574 -11.84 -12.77 -12.27
C GLN A 574 -12.27 -13.27 -13.66
N THR A 575 -13.54 -13.08 -14.01
CA THR A 575 -14.06 -13.48 -15.33
C THR A 575 -13.32 -12.76 -16.46
N GLN A 576 -13.06 -11.46 -16.30
CA GLN A 576 -12.31 -10.69 -17.29
C GLN A 576 -10.85 -11.15 -17.38
N ALA A 577 -10.22 -11.51 -16.25
CA ALA A 577 -8.87 -12.07 -16.23
C ALA A 577 -8.79 -13.37 -17.05
N GLN A 578 -9.78 -14.25 -16.87
CA GLN A 578 -9.87 -15.52 -17.60
C GLN A 578 -10.08 -15.35 -19.12
N GLN A 579 -10.55 -14.17 -19.54
CA GLN A 579 -10.72 -13.74 -20.94
C GLN A 579 -9.51 -12.96 -21.50
N GLY A 580 -8.42 -12.85 -20.74
CA GLY A 580 -7.16 -12.21 -21.19
C GLY A 580 -6.95 -10.78 -20.72
N GLY A 581 -7.84 -10.24 -19.89
CA GLY A 581 -7.74 -8.89 -19.33
C GLY A 581 -8.02 -7.77 -20.33
N ILE A 582 -8.34 -6.58 -19.82
CA ILE A 582 -8.52 -5.36 -20.61
C ILE A 582 -7.58 -4.29 -20.08
N LYS A 583 -6.82 -3.68 -20.99
CA LYS A 583 -5.98 -2.53 -20.69
C LYS A 583 -6.73 -1.21 -20.81
N THR A 584 -6.32 -0.27 -19.99
CA THR A 584 -6.82 1.11 -19.95
C THR A 584 -5.69 2.08 -20.26
N PRO A 585 -5.95 3.37 -20.53
CA PRO A 585 -4.92 4.35 -20.91
C PRO A 585 -3.74 4.42 -19.93
N SER A 586 -4.01 4.35 -18.63
CA SER A 586 -2.97 4.34 -17.59
C SER A 586 -1.98 3.17 -17.70
N ASP A 587 -2.38 2.02 -18.24
CA ASP A 587 -1.49 0.87 -18.45
C ASP A 587 -0.43 1.10 -19.51
N TYR A 588 -0.64 2.10 -20.38
CA TYR A 588 0.31 2.53 -21.41
C TYR A 588 1.12 3.77 -21.00
N GLY A 589 0.93 4.27 -19.77
CA GLY A 589 1.55 5.52 -19.31
C GLY A 589 1.02 6.78 -20.00
N MET A 590 -0.10 6.68 -20.72
CA MET A 590 -0.69 7.79 -21.46
C MET A 590 -1.51 8.68 -20.52
N LYS A 591 -1.14 9.96 -20.41
CA LYS A 591 -1.91 10.95 -19.65
C LYS A 591 -2.88 11.69 -20.57
N GLY A 592 -4.12 11.87 -20.12
CA GLY A 592 -5.12 12.69 -20.82
C GLY A 592 -5.85 12.00 -21.99
N VAL A 593 -5.61 10.70 -22.22
CA VAL A 593 -6.33 9.90 -23.21
C VAL A 593 -7.52 9.22 -22.53
N SER A 594 -8.73 9.38 -23.06
CA SER A 594 -9.92 8.69 -22.56
C SER A 594 -9.94 7.22 -23.01
N ILE A 595 -10.74 6.38 -22.32
CA ILE A 595 -10.92 4.99 -22.73
C ILE A 595 -11.60 4.89 -24.10
N GLU A 596 -12.49 5.81 -24.46
CA GLU A 596 -13.10 5.91 -25.79
C GLU A 596 -12.06 6.25 -26.85
N GLN A 597 -11.15 7.20 -26.56
CA GLN A 597 -10.06 7.54 -27.46
C GLN A 597 -9.12 6.36 -27.65
N LEU A 598 -8.76 5.64 -26.57
CA LEU A 598 -7.97 4.41 -26.66
C LEU A 598 -8.69 3.34 -27.50
N LYS A 599 -10.00 3.14 -27.30
CA LYS A 599 -10.80 2.20 -28.10
C LYS A 599 -10.85 2.61 -29.57
N GLN A 600 -11.01 3.89 -29.87
CA GLN A 600 -10.99 4.43 -31.24
C GLN A 600 -9.61 4.24 -31.89
N LEU A 601 -8.52 4.51 -31.17
CA LEU A 601 -7.15 4.27 -31.63
C LEU A 601 -6.91 2.78 -31.87
N THR A 602 -7.34 1.92 -30.95
CA THR A 602 -7.21 0.47 -31.08
C THR A 602 -8.04 -0.08 -32.24
N HIS A 603 -9.24 0.46 -32.48
CA HIS A 603 -10.07 0.09 -33.62
C HIS A 603 -9.46 0.59 -34.95
N ARG A 604 -8.95 1.83 -34.96
CA ARG A 604 -8.38 2.48 -36.15
C ARG A 604 -7.04 1.85 -36.57
N PHE A 605 -6.22 1.41 -35.62
CA PHE A 605 -4.87 0.89 -35.89
C PHE A 605 -4.73 -0.61 -35.65
N GLY A 606 -5.64 -1.25 -34.89
CA GLY A 606 -5.65 -2.69 -34.66
C GLY A 606 -6.08 -3.51 -35.87
N HIS A 607 -6.80 -2.91 -36.81
CA HIS A 607 -7.17 -3.55 -38.09
C HIS A 607 -6.13 -3.40 -39.21
N VAL A 608 -5.09 -2.58 -39.03
CA VAL A 608 -4.06 -2.37 -40.07
C VAL A 608 -3.13 -3.58 -40.26
N ASN A 609 -3.23 -4.61 -39.42
CA ASN A 609 -2.40 -5.81 -39.52
C ASN A 609 -2.99 -6.95 -40.37
N ASN A 610 -4.22 -6.85 -40.90
CA ASN A 610 -4.84 -7.97 -41.65
C ASN A 610 -5.09 -7.75 -43.14
N GLU A 611 -4.98 -6.54 -43.68
CA GLU A 611 -5.13 -6.30 -45.13
C GLU A 611 -4.21 -5.17 -45.58
N ASN A 612 -2.97 -5.52 -45.94
CA ASN A 612 -2.11 -4.88 -46.97
C ASN A 612 -0.66 -5.32 -46.78
N SER A 613 -0.36 -6.57 -47.15
CA SER A 613 0.97 -6.91 -47.63
C SER A 613 1.16 -6.26 -49.00
N HIS A 614 2.22 -5.47 -49.15
CA HIS A 614 2.64 -4.71 -50.35
C HIS A 614 2.14 -3.27 -50.43
N LEU A 615 2.82 -2.35 -49.70
CA LEU A 615 3.41 -1.11 -50.24
C LEU A 615 4.12 -0.36 -49.10
N HIS A 616 5.31 0.18 -49.40
CA HIS A 616 6.11 1.00 -48.48
C HIS A 616 5.37 2.29 -48.08
N SER A 617 5.16 2.52 -46.78
CA SER A 617 5.32 3.85 -46.13
C SER A 617 5.13 3.75 -44.61
N GLU A 618 6.09 4.33 -43.87
CA GLU A 618 6.02 4.82 -42.48
C GLU A 618 5.13 4.08 -41.48
N LYS A 619 5.75 3.22 -40.66
CA LYS A 619 5.16 2.69 -39.43
C LYS A 619 5.08 3.82 -38.39
N LYS A 620 3.90 4.44 -38.27
CA LYS A 620 3.55 5.19 -37.06
C LYS A 620 2.91 4.24 -36.06
N THR A 621 3.50 4.14 -34.88
CA THR A 621 2.94 3.41 -33.74
C THR A 621 2.12 4.35 -32.86
N ILE A 622 1.23 3.79 -32.03
CA ILE A 622 0.39 4.55 -31.06
C ILE A 622 1.22 5.46 -30.12
N LEU A 623 2.54 5.22 -30.02
CA LEU A 623 3.49 6.04 -29.27
C LEU A 623 3.90 7.36 -29.96
N ASP A 624 3.48 7.58 -31.21
CA ASP A 624 3.86 8.76 -32.02
C ASP A 624 2.83 9.91 -31.98
N VAL A 625 1.84 9.85 -31.07
CA VAL A 625 0.84 10.91 -30.80
C VAL A 625 0.74 11.11 -29.30
#